data_AF-G7TG37-F1
#
_entry.id   AF-G7TG37-F1
#
_cell.length_a   1.000
_cell.length_b   1.000
_cell.length_c   1.000
_cell.angle_alpha   90.00
_cell.angle_beta   90.00
_cell.angle_gamma   90.00
#
_symmetry.space_group_name_H-M   'P 1'
#
loop_
_entity.id
_entity.type
_entity.pdbx_description
1 polymer ?
#
loop_
_entity_poly.entity_id
_entity_poly.type
_entity_poly.pdbx_seq_one_letter_code
_entity_poly.pdbx_strand_id
1 'polypeptide(L)'
;MENVQNFTRSRRGFAALDPEKRRVLASSGGKAAHASGNAHEFTSDEAREAGRKGGQAVSRDRDHMSRIGSKGGRSKQAKPQEESA
;
A
#
# COMPACT_ATOMS: atom_id res chain seq x y z
N MET A 1 27.16 -41.09 30.45
CA MET A 1 26.16 -40.19 31.04
C MET A 1 25.97 -39.02 30.10
N GLU A 2 24.70 -38.68 29.88
CA GLU A 2 24.13 -38.09 28.67
C GLU A 2 24.58 -36.66 28.34
N ASN A 3 24.56 -36.40 27.03
CA ASN A 3 24.89 -35.15 26.35
C ASN A 3 23.85 -34.07 26.68
N VAL A 4 24.24 -33.04 27.43
CA VAL A 4 23.38 -31.87 27.73
C VAL A 4 23.35 -30.96 26.50
N GLN A 5 22.47 -31.29 25.56
CA GLN A 5 22.13 -30.44 24.42
C GLN A 5 21.32 -29.24 24.91
N ASN A 6 22.02 -28.13 25.16
CA ASN A 6 21.44 -26.86 25.55
C ASN A 6 20.60 -26.32 24.37
N PHE A 7 19.29 -26.56 24.41
CA PHE A 7 18.33 -26.16 23.39
C PHE A 7 18.12 -24.64 23.43
N THR A 8 19.08 -23.89 22.89
CA THR A 8 18.87 -22.47 22.58
C THR A 8 17.66 -22.39 21.65
N ARG A 9 16.58 -21.77 22.14
CA ARG A 9 15.31 -21.72 21.43
C ARG A 9 15.55 -20.93 20.13
N SER A 10 15.67 -21.63 19.00
CA SER A 10 15.96 -20.99 17.71
C SER A 10 14.92 -19.92 17.42
N ARG A 11 15.38 -18.74 16.98
CA ARG A 11 14.49 -17.65 16.53
C ARG A 11 13.59 -18.23 15.43
N ARG A 12 12.29 -18.31 15.70
CA ARG A 12 11.27 -18.94 14.84
C ARG A 12 10.12 -17.98 14.58
N GLY A 13 9.38 -18.25 13.51
CA GLY A 13 8.19 -17.50 13.13
C GLY A 13 8.48 -16.26 12.27
N PHE A 14 7.41 -15.56 11.90
CA PHE A 14 7.45 -14.44 10.96
C PHE A 14 8.36 -13.29 11.40
N ALA A 15 8.50 -13.05 12.71
CA ALA A 15 9.35 -12.01 13.27
C ALA A 15 10.85 -12.33 13.14
N ALA A 16 11.22 -13.61 13.04
CA ALA A 16 12.59 -14.07 12.85
C ALA A 16 13.04 -14.04 11.38
N LEU A 17 12.11 -13.79 10.44
CA LEU A 17 12.42 -13.70 9.03
C LEU A 17 13.13 -12.39 8.69
N ASP A 18 13.97 -12.49 7.65
CA ASP A 18 14.54 -11.32 6.98
C ASP A 18 13.43 -10.32 6.56
N PRO A 19 13.68 -9.00 6.68
CA PRO A 19 12.69 -7.97 6.32
C PRO A 19 12.10 -8.12 4.92
N GLU A 20 12.91 -8.50 3.92
CA GLU A 20 12.44 -8.67 2.55
C GLU A 20 11.51 -9.87 2.43
N LYS A 21 11.92 -11.02 2.98
CA LYS A 21 11.08 -12.24 2.99
C LYS A 21 9.75 -12.01 3.70
N ARG A 22 9.77 -11.29 4.82
CA ARG A 22 8.55 -10.93 5.56
C ARG A 22 7.63 -10.02 4.75
N ARG A 23 8.17 -9.04 4.01
CA ARG A 23 7.38 -8.17 3.13
C ARG A 23 6.73 -8.96 2.00
N VAL A 24 7.48 -9.85 1.35
CA VAL A 24 6.96 -10.71 0.29
C VAL A 24 5.82 -11.58 0.83
N LEU A 25 6.04 -12.27 1.96
CA LEU A 25 5.02 -13.14 2.56
C LEU A 25 3.81 -12.37 3.10
N ALA A 26 4.00 -11.17 3.64
CA ALA A 26 2.87 -10.30 4.02
C ALA A 26 2.06 -9.89 2.78
N SER A 27 2.72 -9.62 1.65
CA SER A 27 2.05 -9.24 0.41
C SER A 27 1.38 -10.42 -0.31
N SER A 28 1.85 -11.65 -0.11
CA SER A 28 1.39 -12.81 -0.88
C SER A 28 -0.02 -13.25 -0.49
N GLY A 29 -0.45 -13.06 0.76
CA GLY A 29 -1.79 -13.44 1.20
C GLY A 29 -2.90 -12.70 0.45
N GLY A 30 -2.76 -11.38 0.30
CA GLY A 30 -3.72 -10.57 -0.48
C GLY A 30 -3.70 -10.93 -1.96
N LYS A 31 -2.52 -11.06 -2.55
CA LYS A 31 -2.36 -11.46 -3.96
C LYS A 31 -2.97 -12.85 -4.23
N ALA A 32 -2.78 -13.79 -3.32
CA ALA A 32 -3.32 -15.14 -3.43
C ALA A 32 -4.86 -15.13 -3.34
N ALA A 33 -5.45 -14.33 -2.44
CA ALA A 33 -6.91 -14.23 -2.32
C ALA A 33 -7.58 -13.65 -3.58
N HIS A 34 -6.96 -12.65 -4.22
CA HIS A 34 -7.40 -12.14 -5.51
C HIS A 34 -7.18 -13.17 -6.63
N ALA A 35 -6.00 -13.78 -6.71
CA ALA A 35 -5.71 -14.80 -7.72
C ALA A 35 -6.62 -16.04 -7.61
N SER A 36 -7.05 -16.40 -6.40
CA SER A 36 -7.96 -17.52 -6.16
C SER A 36 -9.45 -17.14 -6.34
N GLY A 37 -9.76 -15.88 -6.65
CA GLY A 37 -11.14 -15.39 -6.79
C GLY A 37 -11.95 -15.35 -5.49
N ASN A 38 -11.30 -15.43 -4.33
CA ASN A 38 -11.97 -15.36 -3.03
C ASN A 38 -12.08 -13.91 -2.51
N ALA A 39 -11.26 -13.01 -3.06
CA ALA A 39 -11.33 -11.58 -2.75
C ALA A 39 -12.36 -10.86 -3.65
N HIS A 40 -12.87 -9.73 -3.17
CA HIS A 40 -13.73 -8.84 -3.95
C HIS A 40 -12.92 -8.17 -5.07
N GLU A 41 -13.41 -8.24 -6.29
CA GLU A 41 -12.85 -7.55 -7.45
C GLU A 41 -13.62 -6.26 -7.68
N PHE A 42 -12.92 -5.13 -7.61
CA PHE A 42 -13.54 -3.84 -7.83
C PHE A 42 -13.81 -3.61 -9.30
N THR A 43 -15.06 -3.27 -9.61
CA THR A 43 -15.40 -2.84 -10.96
C THR A 43 -15.04 -1.37 -11.18
N SER A 44 -14.84 -0.97 -12.43
CA SER A 44 -14.60 0.44 -12.80
C SER A 44 -15.73 1.36 -12.32
N ASP A 45 -16.97 0.87 -12.33
CA ASP A 45 -18.11 1.64 -11.88
C ASP A 45 -18.10 1.81 -10.35
N GLU A 46 -17.83 0.74 -9.59
CA GLU A 46 -17.64 0.83 -8.13
C GLU A 46 -16.53 1.82 -7.76
N ALA A 47 -15.40 1.78 -8.47
CA ALA A 47 -14.31 2.72 -8.25
C ALA A 47 -14.75 4.17 -8.49
N ARG A 48 -15.55 4.41 -9.54
CA ARG A 48 -16.11 5.74 -9.85
C ARG A 48 -17.09 6.19 -8.77
N GLU A 49 -17.97 5.31 -8.31
CA GLU A 49 -18.94 5.64 -7.27
C GLU A 49 -18.27 5.95 -5.93
N ALA A 50 -17.29 5.13 -5.55
CA ALA A 50 -16.48 5.35 -4.35
C ALA A 50 -15.72 6.69 -4.45
N GLY A 51 -15.11 6.99 -5.60
CA GLY A 51 -14.44 8.26 -5.86
C GLY A 51 -15.39 9.45 -5.75
N ARG A 52 -16.58 9.36 -6.35
CA ARG A 52 -17.64 10.39 -6.24
C ARG A 52 -18.05 10.62 -4.79
N LYS A 53 -18.30 9.55 -4.03
CA LYS A 53 -18.70 9.64 -2.62
C LYS A 53 -17.60 10.25 -1.75
N GLY A 54 -16.35 9.83 -1.93
CA GLY A 54 -15.20 10.40 -1.25
C GLY A 54 -15.01 11.88 -1.58
N GLY A 55 -15.14 12.23 -2.86
CA GLY A 55 -15.10 13.61 -3.33
C GLY A 55 -16.18 14.48 -2.68
N GLN A 56 -17.43 14.00 -2.63
CA GLN A 56 -18.54 14.70 -1.97
C GLN A 56 -18.32 14.91 -0.46
N ALA A 57 -17.67 13.95 0.22
CA ALA A 57 -17.35 14.07 1.63
C ALA A 57 -16.28 15.15 1.87
N VAL A 58 -15.21 15.13 1.07
CA VAL A 58 -14.05 16.03 1.22
C VAL A 58 -14.32 17.43 0.67
N SER A 59 -15.17 17.58 -0.34
CA SER A 59 -15.44 18.87 -1.01
C SER A 59 -16.08 19.92 -0.10
N ARG A 60 -16.58 19.53 1.07
CA ARG A 60 -17.17 20.44 2.07
C ARG A 60 -16.10 21.26 2.79
N ASP A 61 -14.86 20.76 2.86
CA ASP A 61 -13.72 21.46 3.47
C ASP A 61 -13.03 22.34 2.43
N ARG A 62 -13.32 23.65 2.46
CA ARG A 62 -12.75 24.61 1.50
C ARG A 62 -11.25 24.79 1.67
N ASP A 63 -10.73 24.75 2.89
CA ASP A 63 -9.32 24.98 3.16
C ASP A 63 -8.48 23.81 2.64
N HIS A 64 -8.97 22.58 2.87
CA HIS A 64 -8.41 21.39 2.24
C HIS A 64 -8.44 21.49 0.71
N MET A 65 -9.60 21.84 0.12
CA MET A 65 -9.76 21.95 -1.33
C MET A 65 -8.83 23.01 -1.95
N SER A 66 -8.65 24.16 -1.29
CA SER A 66 -7.72 25.21 -1.70
C SER A 66 -6.26 24.74 -1.67
N ARG A 67 -5.87 24.02 -0.60
CA ARG A 67 -4.51 23.49 -0.45
C ARG A 67 -4.19 22.45 -1.53
N ILE A 68 -5.09 21.51 -1.82
CA ILE A 68 -4.87 20.50 -2.86
C ILE A 68 -4.87 21.13 -4.26
N GLY A 69 -5.75 22.11 -4.52
CA GLY A 69 -5.81 22.83 -5.79
C GLY A 69 -4.52 23.60 -6.06
N SER A 70 -4.02 24.31 -5.04
CA SER A 70 -2.73 25.01 -5.10
C SER A 70 -1.56 24.06 -5.36
N LYS A 71 -1.53 22.89 -4.70
CA LYS A 71 -0.51 21.85 -4.93
C LYS A 71 -0.57 21.33 -6.37
N GLY A 72 -1.76 21.00 -6.86
CA GLY A 72 -1.98 20.50 -8.22
C GLY A 72 -1.59 21.53 -9.29
N GLY A 73 -1.91 22.81 -9.08
CA GLY A 73 -1.51 23.89 -9.98
C GLY A 73 0.01 24.03 -10.09
N ARG A 74 0.72 23.96 -8.96
CA ARG A 74 2.19 24.00 -8.94
C ARG A 74 2.82 22.80 -9.65
N SER A 75 2.26 21.60 -9.48
CA SER A 75 2.74 20.40 -10.18
C SER A 75 2.57 20.47 -11.69
N LYS A 76 1.55 21.17 -12.20
CA LYS A 76 1.38 21.41 -13.64
C LYS A 76 2.33 22.47 -14.19
N GLN A 77 2.78 23.41 -13.35
CA GLN A 77 3.73 24.45 -13.72
C GLN A 77 5.19 24.00 -13.66
N ALA A 78 5.49 22.98 -12.84
CA ALA A 78 6.77 22.29 -12.86
C ALA A 78 6.88 21.55 -14.21
N LYS A 79 7.47 22.23 -15.21
CA LYS A 79 7.84 21.61 -16.48
C LYS A 79 8.70 20.37 -16.20
N PRO A 80 8.61 19.30 -17.04
CA PRO A 80 9.60 18.24 -16.99
C PRO A 80 10.96 18.90 -17.17
N GLN A 81 11.88 18.70 -16.23
CA GLN A 81 13.27 19.01 -16.51
C GLN A 81 13.67 18.04 -17.61
N GLU A 82 13.85 18.58 -18.83
CA GLU A 82 14.52 17.89 -19.92
C GLU A 82 15.87 17.42 -19.36
N GLU A 83 16.01 16.10 -19.19
CA GLU A 83 17.31 15.47 -19.02
C GLU A 83 18.13 15.83 -20.26
N SER A 84 19.08 16.73 -20.07
CA SER A 84 20.17 17.01 -20.99
C SER A 84 20.91 15.71 -21.29
N ALA A 85 20.77 15.23 -22.52
CA ALA A 85 21.63 14.21 -23.12
C ALA A 85 23.06 14.74 -23.31
#